data_AF-A0A7C4XIL7-F1
#
_entry.id   AF-A0A7C4XIL7-F1
#
_cell.length_a   1.000
_cell.length_b   1.000
_cell.length_c   1.000
_cell.angle_alpha   90.00
_cell.angle_beta   90.00
_cell.angle_gamma   90.00
#
_symmetry.space_group_name_H-M   'P 1'
#
loop_
_entity.id
_entity.type
_entity.pdbx_description
1 polymer ?
#
loop_
_entity_poly.entity_id
_entity_poly.type
_entity_poly.pdbx_seq_one_letter_code
_entity_poly.pdbx_strand_id
1 'polypeptide(L)'
;MFESLRDYVGKRIVKLLEFEVGKESAIEIEKRMSHEDRRRILKEFESNGKLKDETYRYILSKYHYKDLTSVLFGIPSEIVVRPEITNSLIGSGKFGIEGLRKHLRELRYSEDDFEEILQSIYSEIRRKDREKKCPELLATACVEIGSYYLERDYEKAEKFLLEAYELRKALKPRGLRKLAEALTELGSRYSRIRKTEKAEILFDRAYATFKELLDMALISQEEFSTASSRVSEYRKKSAEF
;
A
#
# COMPACT_ATOMS: atom_id res chain seq x y z
N MET A 1 15.49 28.38 30.70
CA MET A 1 15.68 28.55 29.26
C MET A 1 14.37 28.13 28.60
N PHE A 2 13.56 29.07 28.14
CA PHE A 2 12.26 28.74 27.54
C PHE A 2 12.48 28.15 26.14
N GLU A 3 12.06 26.91 25.91
CA GLU A 3 11.98 26.37 24.56
C GLU A 3 11.02 27.23 23.74
N SER A 4 11.44 27.60 22.52
CA SER A 4 10.53 28.29 21.61
C SER A 4 9.37 27.37 21.26
N LEU A 5 8.17 27.92 21.04
CA LEU A 5 7.01 27.14 20.58
C LEU A 5 7.34 26.32 19.32
N ARG A 6 8.26 26.84 18.48
CA ARG A 6 8.78 26.16 17.29
C ARG A 6 9.58 24.91 17.64
N ASP A 7 10.46 24.96 18.63
CA ASP A 7 11.27 23.81 19.05
C ASP A 7 10.41 22.71 19.68
N TYR A 8 9.41 23.10 20.48
CA TYR A 8 8.46 22.15 21.06
C TYR A 8 7.67 21.41 19.99
N VAL A 9 7.19 22.15 18.98
CA VAL A 9 6.47 21.60 17.84
C VAL A 9 7.34 20.64 17.00
N GLY A 10 8.58 21.06 16.69
CA GLY A 10 9.51 20.22 15.93
C GLY A 10 9.80 18.90 16.64
N LYS A 11 10.09 18.93 17.94
CA LYS A 11 10.31 17.71 18.75
C LYS A 11 9.12 16.76 18.74
N ARG A 12 7.89 17.30 18.75
CA ARG A 12 6.68 16.48 18.71
C ARG A 12 6.52 15.76 17.37
N ILE A 13 6.77 16.45 16.26
CA ILE A 13 6.72 15.85 14.91
C ILE A 13 7.80 14.78 14.75
N VAL A 14 9.03 15.04 15.21
CA VAL A 14 10.11 14.05 15.17
C VAL A 14 9.69 12.78 15.92
N LYS A 15 9.14 12.91 17.13
CA LYS A 15 8.70 11.78 17.94
C LYS A 15 7.57 10.97 17.27
N LEU A 16 6.69 11.61 16.51
CA LEU A 16 5.65 10.93 15.74
C LEU A 16 6.23 10.08 14.60
N LEU A 17 7.25 10.60 13.91
CA LEU A 17 7.83 9.94 12.75
C LEU A 17 8.93 8.93 13.11
N GLU A 18 9.56 9.08 14.28
CA GLU A 18 10.73 8.30 14.72
C GLU A 18 10.48 6.79 14.69
N PHE A 19 9.27 6.34 15.05
CA PHE A 19 8.92 4.92 15.00
C PHE A 19 8.95 4.36 13.58
N GLU A 20 8.55 5.14 12.58
CA GLU A 20 8.41 4.69 11.19
C GLU A 20 9.70 4.80 10.39
N VAL A 21 10.48 5.87 10.59
CA VAL A 21 11.66 6.17 9.74
C VAL A 21 12.98 6.23 10.50
N GLY A 22 12.94 6.04 11.82
CA GLY A 22 14.08 6.27 12.69
C GLY A 22 14.30 7.76 12.98
N LYS A 23 15.00 8.03 14.09
CA LYS A 23 15.20 9.37 14.63
C LYS A 23 15.86 10.34 13.66
N GLU A 24 16.91 9.89 12.97
CA GLU A 24 17.68 10.74 12.06
C GLU A 24 16.84 11.20 10.86
N SER A 25 16.15 10.26 10.21
CA SER A 25 15.23 10.56 9.11
C SER A 25 14.09 11.46 9.57
N ALA A 26 13.53 11.21 10.76
CA ALA A 26 12.46 12.03 11.33
C ALA A 26 12.90 13.49 11.53
N ILE A 27 14.14 13.71 11.99
CA ILE A 27 14.73 15.05 12.12
C ILE A 27 14.94 15.69 10.74
N GLU A 28 15.43 14.95 9.74
CA GLU A 28 15.61 15.47 8.38
C GLU A 28 14.27 15.90 7.76
N ILE A 29 13.24 15.05 7.88
CA ILE A 29 11.89 15.34 7.42
C ILE A 29 11.34 16.60 8.09
N GLU A 30 11.43 16.69 9.42
CA GLU A 30 10.94 17.85 10.16
C GLU A 30 11.64 19.13 9.69
N LYS A 31 12.96 19.12 9.50
CA LYS A 31 13.71 20.29 9.02
C LYS A 31 13.24 20.78 7.64
N ARG A 32 12.92 19.86 6.74
CA ARG A 32 12.48 20.16 5.36
C ARG A 32 10.98 20.48 5.27
N MET A 33 10.22 20.21 6.32
CA MET A 33 8.78 20.37 6.32
C MET A 33 8.35 21.85 6.21
N SER A 34 7.30 22.13 5.45
CA SER A 34 6.71 23.47 5.36
C SER A 34 5.97 23.85 6.65
N HIS A 35 5.78 25.15 6.92
CA HIS A 35 4.96 25.60 8.06
C HIS A 35 3.51 25.12 7.99
N GLU A 36 2.95 25.04 6.78
CA GLU A 36 1.59 24.57 6.54
C GLU A 36 1.44 23.08 6.86
N ASP A 37 2.38 22.25 6.39
CA ASP A 37 2.36 20.81 6.66
C ASP A 37 2.54 20.54 8.17
N ARG A 38 3.45 21.26 8.86
CA ARG A 38 3.57 21.16 10.32
C ARG A 38 2.24 21.44 11.01
N ARG A 39 1.56 22.54 10.65
CA ARG A 39 0.24 22.90 11.23
C ARG A 39 -0.81 21.83 10.98
N ARG A 40 -0.89 21.30 9.75
CA ARG A 40 -1.85 20.25 9.38
C ARG A 40 -1.65 18.99 10.22
N ILE A 41 -0.41 18.52 10.34
CA ILE A 41 -0.06 17.31 11.08
C ILE A 41 -0.40 17.44 12.56
N LEU A 42 -0.04 18.57 13.17
CA LEU A 42 -0.34 18.82 14.59
C LEU A 42 -1.84 18.88 14.83
N LYS A 43 -2.59 19.59 13.98
CA LYS A 43 -4.04 19.67 14.10
C LYS A 43 -4.70 18.29 14.03
N GLU A 44 -4.25 17.43 13.10
CA GLU A 44 -4.74 16.06 13.00
C GLU A 44 -4.42 15.25 14.25
N PHE A 45 -3.17 15.34 14.73
CA PHE A 45 -2.74 14.65 15.93
C PHE A 45 -3.48 15.12 17.20
N GLU A 46 -3.70 16.42 17.36
CA GLU A 46 -4.49 16.99 18.46
C GLU A 46 -5.95 16.53 18.43
N SER A 47 -6.51 16.38 17.23
CA SER A 47 -7.91 15.94 17.06
C SER A 47 -8.07 14.43 17.29
N ASN A 48 -7.12 13.62 16.85
CA ASN A 48 -7.28 12.16 16.79
C ASN A 48 -6.40 11.38 17.79
N GLY A 49 -5.46 12.05 18.46
CA GLY A 49 -4.43 11.42 19.30
C GLY A 49 -3.37 10.62 18.53
N LYS A 50 -3.51 10.48 17.20
CA LYS A 50 -2.58 9.79 16.29
C LYS A 50 -2.71 10.34 14.87
N LEU A 51 -1.67 10.16 14.06
CA LEU A 51 -1.75 10.44 12.62
C LEU A 51 -2.40 9.26 11.90
N LYS A 52 -3.14 9.57 10.83
CA LYS A 52 -3.67 8.56 9.91
C LYS A 52 -2.54 8.00 9.04
N ASP A 53 -2.68 6.76 8.59
CA ASP A 53 -1.74 6.13 7.64
C ASP A 53 -1.55 6.95 6.36
N GLU A 54 -2.62 7.58 5.87
CA GLU A 54 -2.57 8.47 4.70
C GLU A 54 -1.66 9.68 4.95
N THR A 55 -1.69 10.22 6.16
CA THR A 55 -0.85 11.36 6.57
C THR A 55 0.61 10.94 6.64
N TYR A 56 0.91 9.77 7.21
CA TYR A 56 2.27 9.21 7.15
C TYR A 56 2.73 9.04 5.71
N ARG A 57 1.95 8.38 4.85
CA ARG A 57 2.30 8.15 3.43
C ARG A 57 2.55 9.45 2.68
N TYR A 58 1.73 10.48 2.91
CA TYR A 58 1.93 11.82 2.36
C TYR A 58 3.27 12.42 2.81
N ILE A 59 3.56 12.39 4.11
CA ILE A 59 4.82 12.92 4.67
C ILE A 59 6.02 12.18 4.08
N LEU A 60 5.97 10.84 4.06
CA LEU A 60 7.06 10.03 3.57
C LEU A 60 7.28 10.25 2.07
N SER A 61 6.23 10.30 1.26
CA SER A 61 6.34 10.64 -0.16
C SER A 61 6.91 12.04 -0.40
N LYS A 62 6.51 13.02 0.41
CA LYS A 62 6.91 14.41 0.21
C LYS A 62 8.34 14.70 0.69
N TYR A 63 8.78 14.04 1.76
CA TYR A 63 9.98 14.45 2.49
C TYR A 63 11.01 13.34 2.71
N HIS A 64 10.66 12.07 2.52
CA HIS A 64 11.52 10.95 2.88
C HIS A 64 11.95 10.10 1.69
N TYR A 65 11.00 9.65 0.86
CA TYR A 65 11.26 8.70 -0.22
C TYR A 65 12.09 9.34 -1.33
N LYS A 66 13.09 8.59 -1.81
CA LYS A 66 14.12 9.06 -2.76
C LYS A 66 14.12 8.30 -4.09
N ASP A 67 13.32 7.23 -4.19
CA ASP A 67 13.22 6.39 -5.38
C ASP A 67 11.76 6.03 -5.68
N LEU A 68 11.50 5.59 -6.92
CA LEU A 68 10.17 5.26 -7.40
C LEU A 68 9.47 4.24 -6.52
N THR A 69 10.15 3.13 -6.22
CA THR A 69 9.55 2.00 -5.50
C THR A 69 9.27 2.32 -4.03
N SER A 70 10.05 3.20 -3.41
CA SER A 70 9.72 3.78 -2.10
C SER A 70 8.42 4.59 -2.18
N VAL A 71 8.26 5.44 -3.20
CA VAL A 71 7.04 6.26 -3.37
C VAL A 71 5.81 5.41 -3.71
N LEU A 72 5.96 4.33 -4.47
CA LEU A 72 4.84 3.48 -4.87
C LEU A 72 4.50 2.41 -3.83
N PHE A 73 5.51 1.83 -3.18
CA PHE A 73 5.35 0.59 -2.41
C PHE A 73 5.90 0.70 -0.98
N GLY A 74 6.56 1.81 -0.63
CA GLY A 74 7.23 1.97 0.66
C GLY A 74 8.43 1.03 0.85
N ILE A 75 9.00 0.56 -0.27
CA ILE A 75 10.15 -0.35 -0.29
C ILE A 75 11.20 0.24 -1.24
N PRO A 76 12.37 0.64 -0.75
CA PRO A 76 13.40 1.23 -1.59
C PRO A 76 14.00 0.21 -2.54
N SER A 77 14.36 0.70 -3.74
CA SER A 77 15.13 -0.06 -4.71
C SER A 77 15.92 0.87 -5.64
N GLU A 78 16.76 0.27 -6.49
CA GLU A 78 17.51 0.95 -7.55
C GLU A 78 16.77 0.91 -8.89
N ILE A 79 15.48 0.58 -8.90
CA ILE A 79 14.69 0.47 -10.14
C ILE A 79 14.32 1.88 -10.60
N VAL A 80 14.64 2.15 -11.86
CA VAL A 80 14.33 3.43 -12.52
C VAL A 80 13.48 3.13 -13.74
N VAL A 81 12.27 3.67 -13.76
CA VAL A 81 11.34 3.59 -14.89
C VAL A 81 10.84 4.98 -15.18
N ARG A 82 10.93 5.42 -16.45
CA ARG A 82 10.53 6.77 -16.91
C ARG A 82 11.02 7.85 -15.92
N PRO A 83 12.35 8.05 -15.81
CA PRO A 83 12.95 8.85 -14.75
C PRO A 83 12.39 10.27 -14.67
N GLU A 84 11.95 10.84 -15.79
CA GLU A 84 11.35 12.18 -15.86
C GLU A 84 10.07 12.26 -15.01
N ILE A 85 9.16 11.29 -15.18
CA ILE A 85 7.89 11.17 -14.44
C ILE A 85 8.16 10.82 -12.97
N THR A 86 9.10 9.90 -12.75
CA THR A 86 9.48 9.48 -11.40
C THR A 86 10.04 10.66 -10.60
N ASN A 87 10.91 11.45 -11.21
CA ASN A 87 11.54 12.60 -10.58
C ASN A 87 10.53 13.71 -10.28
N SER A 88 9.50 13.91 -11.11
CA SER A 88 8.42 14.85 -10.82
C SER A 88 7.44 14.33 -9.75
N LEU A 89 7.30 13.00 -9.61
CA LEU A 89 6.48 12.38 -8.58
C LEU A 89 7.13 12.47 -7.19
N ILE A 90 8.44 12.23 -7.09
CA ILE A 90 9.20 12.32 -5.84
C ILE A 90 9.07 13.73 -5.27
N GLY A 91 8.72 13.83 -3.98
CA GLY A 91 8.52 15.13 -3.33
C GLY A 91 7.18 15.81 -3.63
N SER A 92 6.35 15.25 -4.51
CA SER A 92 5.00 15.79 -4.78
C SER A 92 4.00 15.49 -3.66
N GLY A 93 4.33 14.58 -2.74
CA GLY A 93 3.43 14.08 -1.69
C GLY A 93 2.38 13.08 -2.19
N LYS A 94 2.36 12.75 -3.49
CA LYS A 94 1.54 11.67 -4.04
C LYS A 94 2.22 10.34 -3.76
N PHE A 95 1.46 9.36 -3.28
CA PHE A 95 1.99 8.06 -2.86
C PHE A 95 1.16 6.93 -3.48
N GLY A 96 1.80 5.79 -3.73
CA GLY A 96 1.13 4.61 -4.25
C GLY A 96 0.74 4.71 -5.72
N ILE A 97 0.15 3.64 -6.22
CA ILE A 97 -0.27 3.51 -7.63
C ILE A 97 -1.32 4.56 -8.01
N GLU A 98 -2.32 4.80 -7.16
CA GLU A 98 -3.31 5.85 -7.42
C GLU A 98 -2.69 7.26 -7.36
N GLY A 99 -1.67 7.46 -6.50
CA GLY A 99 -0.89 8.69 -6.49
C GLY A 99 -0.14 8.92 -7.81
N LEU A 100 0.53 7.88 -8.33
CA LEU A 100 1.17 7.91 -9.65
C LEU A 100 0.16 8.18 -10.76
N ARG A 101 -0.99 7.50 -10.75
CA ARG A 101 -2.06 7.69 -11.73
C ARG A 101 -2.58 9.12 -11.76
N LYS A 102 -2.86 9.68 -10.58
CA LYS A 102 -3.26 11.08 -10.45
C LYS A 102 -2.18 12.03 -10.97
N HIS A 103 -0.91 11.76 -10.65
CA HIS A 103 0.21 12.55 -11.13
C HIS A 103 0.29 12.55 -12.66
N LEU A 104 0.18 11.37 -13.28
CA LEU A 104 0.21 11.21 -14.73
C LEU A 104 -0.95 11.92 -15.42
N ARG A 105 -2.15 11.89 -14.83
CA ARG A 105 -3.31 12.65 -15.33
C ARG A 105 -3.06 14.16 -15.32
N GLU A 106 -2.41 14.69 -14.27
CA GLU A 106 -2.04 16.11 -14.21
C GLU A 106 -1.01 16.48 -15.29
N LEU A 107 -0.15 15.53 -15.65
CA LEU A 107 0.79 15.63 -16.78
C LEU A 107 0.16 15.31 -18.14
N ARG A 108 -1.18 15.14 -18.20
CA ARG A 108 -1.97 14.86 -19.41
C ARG A 108 -1.70 13.51 -20.09
N TYR A 109 -1.16 12.54 -19.35
CA TYR A 109 -1.11 11.16 -19.82
C TYR A 109 -2.50 10.53 -19.76
N SER A 110 -2.76 9.62 -20.71
CA SER A 110 -3.98 8.82 -20.77
C SER A 110 -3.95 7.66 -19.78
N GLU A 111 -5.08 6.97 -19.63
CA GLU A 111 -5.12 5.73 -18.84
C GLU A 111 -4.33 4.60 -19.52
N ASP A 112 -4.24 4.59 -20.86
CA ASP A 112 -3.43 3.61 -21.59
C ASP A 112 -1.93 3.82 -21.34
N ASP A 113 -1.48 5.08 -21.30
CA ASP A 113 -0.10 5.41 -20.94
C ASP A 113 0.21 4.98 -19.49
N PHE A 114 -0.73 5.19 -18.58
CA PHE A 114 -0.60 4.77 -17.19
C PHE A 114 -0.45 3.24 -17.09
N GLU A 115 -1.25 2.50 -17.84
CA GLU A 115 -1.19 1.04 -17.91
C GLU A 115 0.16 0.54 -18.47
N GLU A 116 0.68 1.18 -19.52
CA GLU A 116 2.00 0.89 -20.07
C GLU A 116 3.11 1.14 -19.04
N ILE A 117 3.06 2.27 -18.34
CA ILE A 117 4.02 2.62 -17.28
C ILE A 117 3.95 1.61 -16.13
N LEU A 118 2.74 1.21 -15.71
CA LEU A 118 2.56 0.24 -14.64
C LEU A 118 3.14 -1.13 -15.01
N GLN A 119 2.92 -1.57 -16.25
CA GLN A 119 3.52 -2.81 -16.79
C GLN A 119 5.05 -2.73 -16.88
N SER A 120 5.59 -1.57 -17.26
CA SER A 120 7.04 -1.32 -17.29
C SER A 120 7.65 -1.41 -15.90
N ILE A 121 7.03 -0.77 -14.90
CA ILE A 121 7.43 -0.84 -13.49
C ILE A 121 7.45 -2.29 -13.00
N TYR A 122 6.36 -3.03 -13.22
CA TYR A 122 6.26 -4.42 -12.80
C TYR A 122 7.33 -5.31 -13.48
N SER A 123 7.56 -5.11 -14.77
CA SER A 123 8.55 -5.88 -15.53
C SER A 123 9.97 -5.67 -15.00
N GLU A 124 10.32 -4.43 -14.66
CA GLU A 124 11.62 -4.11 -14.05
C GLU A 124 11.76 -4.67 -12.63
N ILE A 125 10.70 -4.64 -11.82
CA ILE A 125 10.69 -5.30 -10.50
C ILE A 125 10.94 -6.80 -10.66
N ARG A 126 10.25 -7.45 -11.59
CA ARG A 126 10.42 -8.89 -11.84
C ARG A 126 11.80 -9.24 -12.40
N ARG A 127 12.38 -8.37 -13.24
CA ARG A 127 13.77 -8.51 -13.70
C ARG A 127 14.74 -8.41 -12.51
N LYS A 128 14.60 -7.38 -11.68
CA LYS A 128 15.46 -7.14 -10.51
C LYS A 128 15.34 -8.25 -9.47
N ASP A 129 14.15 -8.78 -9.24
CA ASP A 129 13.92 -9.91 -8.33
C ASP A 129 14.68 -11.17 -8.78
N ARG A 130 14.71 -11.48 -10.08
CA ARG A 130 15.52 -12.59 -10.61
C ARG A 130 17.02 -12.42 -10.37
N GLU A 131 17.51 -11.18 -10.35
CA GLU A 131 18.93 -10.86 -10.16
C GLU A 131 19.34 -10.82 -8.68
N LYS A 132 18.58 -10.10 -7.85
CA LYS A 132 18.94 -9.77 -6.47
C LYS A 132 18.07 -10.45 -5.41
N LYS A 133 17.06 -11.23 -5.80
CA LYS A 133 16.05 -11.84 -4.92
C LYS A 133 15.44 -10.77 -3.99
N CYS A 134 14.51 -9.99 -4.54
CA CYS A 134 13.75 -8.96 -3.81
C CYS A 134 12.26 -9.34 -3.73
N PRO A 135 11.91 -10.52 -3.16
CA PRO A 135 10.55 -11.05 -3.24
C PRO A 135 9.54 -10.21 -2.44
N GLU A 136 9.99 -9.47 -1.42
CA GLU A 136 9.16 -8.54 -0.66
C GLU A 136 8.64 -7.37 -1.52
N LEU A 137 9.51 -6.81 -2.38
CA LEU A 137 9.13 -5.74 -3.30
C LEU A 137 8.18 -6.27 -4.36
N LEU A 138 8.49 -7.43 -4.95
CA LEU A 138 7.63 -8.04 -5.96
C LEU A 138 6.25 -8.39 -5.40
N ALA A 139 6.18 -9.03 -4.22
CA ALA A 139 4.92 -9.37 -3.58
C ALA A 139 4.08 -8.11 -3.27
N THR A 140 4.72 -7.05 -2.75
CA THR A 140 4.03 -5.79 -2.45
C THR A 140 3.52 -5.12 -3.73
N ALA A 141 4.33 -5.09 -4.78
CA ALA A 141 3.91 -4.55 -6.08
C ALA A 141 2.74 -5.35 -6.66
N CYS A 142 2.75 -6.68 -6.57
CA CYS A 142 1.64 -7.53 -6.99
C CYS A 142 0.34 -7.22 -6.23
N VAL A 143 0.40 -7.03 -4.90
CA VAL A 143 -0.78 -6.61 -4.11
C VAL A 143 -1.31 -5.27 -4.59
N GLU A 144 -0.45 -4.27 -4.68
CA GLU A 144 -0.84 -2.90 -5.05
C GLU A 144 -1.42 -2.83 -6.48
N ILE A 145 -0.76 -3.48 -7.45
CA ILE A 145 -1.20 -3.53 -8.85
C ILE A 145 -2.51 -4.33 -8.94
N GLY A 146 -2.61 -5.46 -8.25
CA GLY A 146 -3.84 -6.25 -8.18
C GLY A 146 -5.01 -5.44 -7.63
N SER A 147 -4.80 -4.70 -6.54
CA SER A 147 -5.80 -3.79 -5.97
C SER A 147 -6.26 -2.72 -6.96
N TYR A 148 -5.36 -2.18 -7.78
CA TYR A 148 -5.73 -1.22 -8.83
C TYR A 148 -6.70 -1.81 -9.86
N TYR A 149 -6.52 -3.09 -10.23
CA TYR A 149 -7.38 -3.74 -11.23
C TYR A 149 -8.73 -4.21 -10.68
N LEU A 150 -8.96 -4.19 -9.35
CA LEU A 150 -10.21 -4.69 -8.74
C LEU A 150 -11.49 -4.07 -9.31
N GLU A 151 -11.44 -2.82 -9.77
CA GLU A 151 -12.59 -2.12 -10.37
C GLU A 151 -12.54 -2.04 -11.90
N ARG A 152 -11.58 -2.72 -12.55
CA ARG A 152 -11.30 -2.57 -13.99
C ARG A 152 -11.31 -3.88 -14.74
N ASP A 153 -10.57 -4.85 -14.23
CA ASP A 153 -10.26 -6.10 -14.91
C ASP A 153 -10.01 -7.18 -13.85
N TYR A 154 -11.03 -7.98 -13.58
CA TYR A 154 -10.99 -8.98 -12.51
C TYR A 154 -9.94 -10.07 -12.80
N GLU A 155 -9.74 -10.43 -14.06
CA GLU A 155 -8.76 -11.42 -14.49
C GLU A 155 -7.33 -10.92 -14.26
N LYS A 156 -7.04 -9.65 -14.57
CA LYS A 156 -5.74 -9.05 -14.23
C LYS A 156 -5.55 -8.95 -12.73
N ALA A 157 -6.57 -8.50 -11.98
CA ALA A 157 -6.51 -8.46 -10.53
C ALA A 157 -6.20 -9.84 -9.94
N GLU A 158 -6.90 -10.88 -10.41
CA GLU A 158 -6.70 -12.27 -10.01
C GLU A 158 -5.25 -12.69 -10.24
N LYS A 159 -4.71 -12.48 -11.45
CA LYS A 159 -3.32 -12.84 -11.77
C LYS A 159 -2.32 -12.26 -10.77
N PHE A 160 -2.41 -10.96 -10.49
CA PHE A 160 -1.47 -10.30 -9.58
C PHE A 160 -1.70 -10.71 -8.12
N LEU A 161 -2.94 -10.79 -7.65
CA LEU A 161 -3.24 -11.15 -6.26
C LEU A 161 -2.88 -12.61 -5.95
N LEU A 162 -3.07 -13.52 -6.90
CA LEU A 162 -2.65 -14.92 -6.72
C LEU A 162 -1.13 -15.06 -6.74
N GLU A 163 -0.43 -14.29 -7.59
CA GLU A 163 1.04 -14.24 -7.54
C GLU A 163 1.55 -13.69 -6.21
N ALA A 164 0.95 -12.62 -5.69
CA ALA A 164 1.27 -12.09 -4.36
C ALA A 164 1.07 -13.15 -3.26
N TYR A 165 -0.04 -13.90 -3.31
CA TYR A 165 -0.33 -14.96 -2.36
C TYR A 165 0.74 -16.06 -2.37
N GLU A 166 1.17 -16.52 -3.55
CA GLU A 166 2.23 -17.53 -3.66
C GLU A 166 3.58 -17.01 -3.18
N LEU A 167 3.95 -15.77 -3.53
CA LEU A 167 5.19 -15.16 -3.06
C LEU A 167 5.22 -15.01 -1.53
N ARG A 168 4.06 -14.69 -0.92
CA ARG A 168 3.94 -14.44 0.52
C ARG A 168 4.13 -15.67 1.40
N LYS A 169 3.92 -16.90 0.87
CA LYS A 169 4.17 -18.15 1.61
C LYS A 169 5.59 -18.28 2.17
N ALA A 170 6.55 -17.60 1.54
CA ALA A 170 7.96 -17.63 1.94
C ALA A 170 8.45 -16.33 2.59
N LEU A 171 7.55 -15.38 2.90
CA LEU A 171 7.90 -14.01 3.32
C LEU A 171 7.34 -13.66 4.70
N LYS A 172 7.89 -12.57 5.25
CA LYS A 172 7.40 -11.94 6.48
C LYS A 172 6.00 -11.33 6.28
N PRO A 173 5.24 -11.10 7.37
CA PRO A 173 3.82 -10.74 7.31
C PRO A 173 3.46 -9.34 6.79
N ARG A 174 4.41 -8.59 6.24
CA ARG A 174 4.14 -7.24 5.74
C ARG A 174 3.07 -7.30 4.63
N GLY A 175 2.14 -6.37 4.59
CA GLY A 175 1.09 -6.32 3.55
C GLY A 175 0.15 -7.54 3.44
N LEU A 176 0.24 -8.57 4.30
CA LEU A 176 -0.68 -9.72 4.30
C LEU A 176 -2.13 -9.28 4.53
N ARG A 177 -2.36 -8.30 5.40
CA ARG A 177 -3.71 -7.75 5.64
C ARG A 177 -4.32 -7.20 4.36
N LYS A 178 -3.56 -6.38 3.63
CA LYS A 178 -4.01 -5.80 2.37
C LYS A 178 -4.26 -6.87 1.30
N LEU A 179 -3.42 -7.91 1.25
CA LEU A 179 -3.65 -9.06 0.38
C LEU A 179 -4.96 -9.77 0.72
N ALA A 180 -5.21 -10.07 2.00
CA ALA A 180 -6.43 -10.75 2.45
C ALA A 180 -7.70 -9.94 2.12
N GLU A 181 -7.65 -8.62 2.33
CA GLU A 181 -8.71 -7.69 1.96
C GLU A 181 -8.96 -7.67 0.45
N ALA A 182 -7.91 -7.55 -0.36
CA ALA A 182 -8.02 -7.54 -1.82
C ALA A 182 -8.56 -8.87 -2.39
N LEU A 183 -8.12 -10.01 -1.83
CA LEU A 183 -8.66 -11.33 -2.19
C LEU A 183 -10.14 -11.45 -1.82
N THR A 184 -10.55 -10.95 -0.65
CA THR A 184 -11.95 -10.93 -0.22
C THR A 184 -12.80 -10.07 -1.16
N GLU A 185 -12.30 -8.90 -1.54
CA GLU A 185 -12.98 -8.02 -2.48
C GLU A 185 -13.14 -8.70 -3.84
N LEU A 186 -12.06 -9.22 -4.43
CA LEU A 186 -12.15 -9.91 -5.71
C LEU A 186 -13.09 -11.12 -5.69
N GLY A 187 -13.05 -11.92 -4.60
CA GLY A 187 -13.98 -13.03 -4.40
C GLY A 187 -15.44 -12.55 -4.38
N SER A 188 -15.69 -11.41 -3.74
CA SER A 188 -17.02 -10.79 -3.70
C SER A 188 -17.46 -10.30 -5.09
N ARG A 189 -16.54 -9.74 -5.89
CA ARG A 189 -16.82 -9.34 -7.28
C ARG A 189 -17.17 -10.54 -8.16
N TYR A 190 -16.39 -11.62 -8.08
CA TYR A 190 -16.67 -12.85 -8.83
C TYR A 190 -17.97 -13.51 -8.42
N SER A 191 -18.30 -13.52 -7.12
CA SER A 191 -19.59 -13.99 -6.62
C SER A 191 -20.76 -13.22 -7.24
N ARG A 192 -20.68 -11.89 -7.30
CA ARG A 192 -21.73 -11.03 -7.90
C ARG A 192 -21.98 -11.31 -9.39
N ILE A 193 -20.96 -11.77 -10.12
CA ILE A 193 -21.09 -12.17 -11.54
C ILE A 193 -21.26 -13.69 -11.72
N ARG A 194 -21.66 -14.40 -10.65
CA ARG A 194 -21.93 -15.85 -10.62
C ARG A 194 -20.75 -16.73 -11.05
N LYS A 195 -19.52 -16.28 -10.82
CA LYS A 195 -18.30 -17.08 -10.97
C LYS A 195 -17.92 -17.72 -9.64
N THR A 196 -18.79 -18.61 -9.14
CA THR A 196 -18.73 -19.17 -7.79
C THR A 196 -17.43 -19.89 -7.49
N GLU A 197 -16.94 -20.73 -8.42
CA GLU A 197 -15.68 -21.47 -8.25
C GLU A 197 -14.48 -20.53 -8.02
N LYS A 198 -14.36 -19.46 -8.81
CA LYS A 198 -13.30 -18.45 -8.63
C LYS A 198 -13.47 -17.72 -7.29
N ALA A 199 -14.70 -17.36 -6.95
CA ALA A 199 -15.00 -16.67 -5.70
C ALA A 199 -14.61 -17.52 -4.47
N GLU A 200 -14.94 -18.81 -4.47
CA GLU A 200 -14.62 -19.73 -3.39
C GLU A 200 -13.11 -19.85 -3.16
N ILE A 201 -12.33 -20.05 -4.22
CA ILE A 201 -10.87 -20.13 -4.16
C ILE A 201 -10.28 -18.86 -3.52
N LEU A 202 -10.77 -17.68 -3.92
CA LEU A 202 -10.28 -16.41 -3.39
C LEU A 202 -10.67 -16.21 -1.92
N PHE A 203 -11.89 -16.60 -1.56
CA PHE A 203 -12.37 -16.57 -0.18
C PHE A 203 -11.58 -17.51 0.73
N ASP A 204 -11.25 -18.72 0.27
CA ASP A 204 -10.40 -19.65 1.04
C ASP A 204 -9.00 -19.08 1.27
N ARG A 205 -8.39 -18.49 0.23
CA ARG A 205 -7.07 -17.85 0.34
C ARG A 205 -7.11 -16.63 1.27
N ALA A 206 -8.16 -15.82 1.19
CA ALA A 206 -8.34 -14.68 2.10
C ALA A 206 -8.47 -15.13 3.55
N TYR A 207 -9.31 -16.14 3.81
CA TYR A 207 -9.48 -16.72 5.15
C TYR A 207 -8.17 -17.28 5.70
N ALA A 208 -7.43 -18.05 4.89
CA ALA A 208 -6.12 -18.56 5.27
C ALA A 208 -5.14 -17.42 5.63
N THR A 209 -5.12 -16.35 4.83
CA THR A 209 -4.26 -15.18 5.09
C THR A 209 -4.66 -14.46 6.38
N PHE A 210 -5.96 -14.30 6.65
CA PHE A 210 -6.44 -13.73 7.92
C PHE A 210 -6.10 -14.63 9.12
N LYS A 211 -6.15 -15.96 8.95
CA LYS A 211 -5.77 -16.89 10.00
C LYS A 211 -4.28 -16.79 10.32
N GLU A 212 -3.43 -16.71 9.29
CA GLU A 212 -1.99 -16.46 9.47
C GLU A 212 -1.72 -15.16 10.25
N LEU A 213 -2.42 -14.07 9.92
CA LEU A 213 -2.32 -12.80 10.65
C LEU A 213 -2.71 -12.94 12.13
N LEU A 214 -3.74 -13.73 12.43
CA LEU A 214 -4.17 -14.02 13.79
C LEU A 214 -3.13 -14.85 14.55
N ASP A 215 -2.60 -15.89 13.93
CA ASP A 215 -1.57 -16.76 14.52
C ASP A 215 -0.28 -15.97 14.84
N MET A 216 0.00 -14.93 14.07
CA MET A 216 1.09 -13.98 14.31
C MET A 216 0.77 -12.86 15.31
N ALA A 217 -0.44 -12.86 15.90
CA ALA A 217 -0.96 -11.82 16.80
C ALA A 217 -0.96 -10.41 16.17
N LEU A 218 -1.09 -10.32 14.85
CA LEU A 218 -1.17 -9.05 14.09
C LEU A 218 -2.60 -8.55 13.90
N ILE A 219 -3.59 -9.39 14.19
CA ILE A 219 -5.00 -9.02 14.33
C ILE A 219 -5.57 -9.68 15.58
N SER A 220 -6.60 -9.07 16.15
CA SER A 220 -7.37 -9.64 17.25
C SER A 220 -8.31 -10.75 16.76
N GLN A 221 -8.79 -11.57 17.71
CA GLN A 221 -9.83 -12.58 17.44
C GLN A 221 -11.13 -11.95 16.92
N GLU A 222 -11.45 -10.75 17.39
CA GLU A 222 -12.62 -10.00 16.93
C GLU A 222 -12.46 -9.59 15.46
N GLU A 223 -11.34 -8.98 15.08
CA GLU A 223 -11.03 -8.63 13.69
C GLU A 223 -11.05 -9.85 12.78
N PHE A 224 -10.46 -10.96 13.22
CA PHE A 224 -10.49 -12.22 12.48
C PHE A 224 -11.92 -12.73 12.29
N SER A 225 -12.75 -12.67 13.34
CA SER A 225 -14.16 -13.11 13.29
C SER A 225 -14.98 -12.25 12.34
N THR A 226 -14.79 -10.92 12.37
CA THR A 226 -15.45 -10.00 11.42
C THR A 226 -15.02 -10.29 9.99
N ALA A 227 -13.73 -10.46 9.73
CA ALA A 227 -13.21 -10.79 8.40
C ALA A 227 -13.76 -12.14 7.90
N SER A 228 -13.74 -13.15 8.76
CA SER A 228 -14.25 -14.50 8.46
C SER A 228 -15.77 -14.52 8.22
N SER A 229 -16.52 -13.69 8.96
CA SER A 229 -17.96 -13.56 8.78
C SER A 229 -18.29 -12.93 7.43
N ARG A 230 -17.55 -11.90 7.02
CA ARG A 230 -17.68 -11.31 5.67
C ARG A 230 -17.46 -12.37 4.60
N VAL A 231 -16.38 -13.15 4.70
CA VAL A 231 -16.09 -14.26 3.79
C VAL A 231 -17.23 -15.30 3.77
N SER A 232 -17.77 -15.65 4.94
CA SER A 232 -18.81 -16.69 5.09
C SER A 232 -20.20 -16.25 4.63
N GLU A 233 -20.58 -14.99 4.87
CA GLU A 233 -21.86 -14.44 4.44
C GLU A 233 -21.97 -14.41 2.91
N TYR A 234 -20.87 -14.12 2.22
CA TYR A 234 -20.84 -14.14 0.75
C TYR A 234 -21.00 -15.55 0.17
N ARG A 235 -20.48 -16.58 0.83
CA ARG A 235 -20.69 -17.98 0.41
C ARG A 235 -22.16 -18.40 0.48
N LYS A 236 -22.86 -17.96 1.53
CA LYS A 236 -24.30 -18.25 1.68
C LYS A 236 -25.10 -17.59 0.57
N LYS A 237 -24.83 -16.30 0.30
CA LYS A 237 -25.49 -15.56 -0.79
C LYS A 237 -25.22 -16.14 -2.17
N SER A 238 -24.05 -16.75 -2.43
CA SER A 238 -23.78 -17.41 -3.72
C SER A 238 -24.42 -18.78 -3.88
N ALA A 239 -24.80 -19.45 -2.78
CA ALA A 239 -25.45 -20.76 -2.81
C ALA A 239 -26.98 -20.68 -3.01
N GLU A 240 -27.56 -19.48 -2.91
CA GLU A 240 -29.01 -19.23 -3.02
C GLU A 240 -29.48 -18.90 -4.46
N PHE A 241 -28.60 -18.99 -5.48
CA PHE A 241 -28.88 -18.60 -6.88
C PHE A 241 -28.38 -19.61 -7.92
#